data_AF-A0A183NHF7-F1
#
_entry.id   AF-A0A183NHF7-F1
#
_cell.length_a   1.000
_cell.length_b   1.000
_cell.length_c   1.000
_cell.angle_alpha   90.00
_cell.angle_beta   90.00
_cell.angle_gamma   90.00
#
_symmetry.space_group_name_H-M   'P 1'
#
loop_
_entity.id
_entity.type
_entity.pdbx_description
1 polymer ?
#
loop_
_entity_poly.entity_id
_entity_poly.type
_entity_poly.pdbx_seq_one_letter_code
_entity_poly.pdbx_strand_id
1 'polypeptide(L)' 'MFVWINIMPFWPTGSGCALGFMSALDAAWSVSLLASGMHPLKVIAQRESVYQHLSQTTAQNMPSNFHDYKLDPMTR' A
#
# COMPACT_ATOMS: atom_id res chain seq x y z
N MET A 1 10.37 17.72 9.39
CA MET A 1 10.25 17.79 7.91
C MET A 1 9.19 16.77 7.52
N PHE A 2 7.94 17.22 7.45
CA PHE A 2 6.76 16.36 7.32
C PHE A 2 6.68 15.78 5.90
N VAL A 3 6.61 14.45 5.79
CA VAL A 3 6.48 13.68 4.55
C VAL A 3 5.04 13.79 4.02
N TRP A 4 4.66 14.97 3.56
CA TRP A 4 3.38 15.19 2.85
C TRP A 4 3.55 15.36 1.33
N ILE A 5 4.77 15.22 0.79
CA ILE A 5 5.06 15.57 -0.61
C ILE A 5 4.95 14.40 -1.62
N ASN A 6 4.83 13.14 -1.19
CA ASN A 6 5.18 12.02 -2.09
C ASN A 6 4.00 11.32 -2.82
N ILE A 7 2.72 11.59 -2.49
CA ILE A 7 1.59 10.87 -3.10
C ILE A 7 0.65 11.75 -3.94
N MET A 8 0.93 13.05 -4.13
CA MET A 8 0.13 13.83 -5.09
C MET A 8 0.30 13.23 -6.50
N PRO A 9 -0.77 12.68 -7.10
CA PRO A 9 -0.63 12.00 -8.37
C PRO A 9 -0.32 13.02 -9.46
N PHE A 10 0.71 12.74 -10.25
CA PHE A 10 0.94 13.46 -11.50
C PHE A 10 -0.09 12.96 -12.52
N TRP A 11 -1.11 13.77 -12.79
CA TRP A 11 -2.25 13.42 -13.64
C TRP A 11 -1.86 12.76 -14.98
N PRO A 12 -0.83 13.24 -15.71
CA PRO A 12 -0.42 12.62 -16.98
C PRO A 12 0.09 11.18 -16.87
N THR A 13 0.57 10.73 -15.71
CA THR A 13 1.03 9.35 -15.50
C THR A 13 -0.14 8.38 -15.24
N GLY A 14 -1.32 8.88 -14.88
CA GLY A 14 -2.51 8.06 -14.64
C GLY A 14 -2.42 7.09 -13.46
N SER A 15 -1.38 7.17 -12.62
CA SER A 15 -1.12 6.23 -11.52
C SER A 15 -1.98 6.49 -10.27
N GLY A 16 -2.64 7.64 -10.16
CA GLY A 16 -3.33 8.05 -8.94
C GLY A 16 -4.43 7.10 -8.47
N CYS A 17 -5.24 6.57 -9.39
CA CYS A 17 -6.29 5.60 -9.04
C CYS A 17 -5.71 4.29 -8.52
N ALA A 18 -4.70 3.75 -9.22
CA ALA A 18 -4.05 2.50 -8.84
C ALA A 18 -3.36 2.62 -7.46
N LEU A 19 -2.56 3.67 -7.24
CA LEU A 19 -1.88 3.91 -5.96
C LEU A 19 -2.87 4.18 -4.83
N GLY A 20 -3.96 4.90 -5.11
CA GLY A 20 -5.04 5.12 -4.15
C GLY A 20 -5.71 3.82 -3.71
N PHE A 21 -6.01 2.93 -4.66
CA PHE A 21 -6.62 1.64 -4.36
C PHE A 21 -5.67 0.72 -3.58
N MET A 22 -4.38 0.67 -3.95
CA MET A 22 -3.36 -0.06 -3.20
C MET A 22 -3.20 0.47 -1.77
N SER A 23 -3.21 1.79 -1.58
CA SER A 23 -3.17 2.42 -0.26
C SER A 23 -4.37 2.04 0.60
N ALA A 24 -5.57 1.96 0.00
CA ALA A 24 -6.78 1.56 0.70
C ALA A 24 -6.73 0.09 1.16
N LEU A 25 -6.23 -0.82 0.33
CA LEU A 25 -6.05 -2.22 0.67
C LEU A 25 -5.02 -2.41 1.82
N ASP A 26 -3.91 -1.65 1.80
CA ASP A 26 -2.93 -1.69 2.88
C ASP A 26 -3.47 -1.16 4.22
N ALA A 27 -4.33 -0.14 4.16
CA ALA A 27 -5.02 0.38 5.33
C ALA A 27 -5.98 -0.69 5.89
N ALA A 28 -6.74 -1.36 5.03
CA ALA A 28 -7.62 -2.45 5.43
C ALA A 28 -6.85 -3.63 6.05
N TRP A 29 -5.69 -3.99 5.49
CA TRP A 29 -4.78 -4.98 6.07
C TRP A 29 -4.30 -4.56 7.46
N SER A 30 -3.85 -3.32 7.63
CA SER A 30 -3.39 -2.80 8.92
C SER A 30 -4.49 -2.83 9.99
N VAL A 31 -5.72 -2.47 9.61
CA VAL A 31 -6.90 -2.56 10.49
C VAL A 31 -7.21 -4.01 10.85
N SER A 32 -7.10 -4.94 9.89
CA SER A 32 -7.26 -6.38 10.15
C SER A 32 -6.24 -6.90 11.16
N LEU A 33 -4.96 -6.51 11.04
CA LEU A 33 -3.93 -6.88 12.00
C LEU A 33 -4.20 -6.31 13.40
N LEU A 34 -4.62 -5.05 13.48
CA LEU A 34 -5.00 -4.44 14.76
C LEU A 34 -6.19 -5.18 15.41
N ALA A 35 -7.21 -5.50 14.62
CA ALA A 35 -8.38 -6.27 15.07
C ALA A 35 -8.02 -7.70 15.52
N SER A 36 -6.97 -8.29 14.95
CA SER A 36 -6.44 -9.61 15.37
C SER A 36 -5.63 -9.57 16.67
N GLY A 37 -5.45 -8.39 17.28
CA GLY A 37 -4.70 -8.21 18.52
C GLY A 37 -3.19 -8.03 18.33
N MET A 38 -2.72 -7.74 17.11
CA MET A 38 -1.31 -7.44 16.88
C MET A 38 -0.92 -6.14 17.60
N HIS A 39 0.28 -6.12 18.19
CA HIS A 39 0.79 -4.95 18.89
C HIS A 39 0.84 -3.71 17.95
N PRO A 40 0.27 -2.55 18.33
CA PRO A 40 0.15 -1.39 17.45
C PRO A 40 1.46 -0.93 16.80
N LEU A 41 2.58 -0.95 17.54
CA LEU A 41 3.88 -0.58 16.96
C LEU A 41 4.34 -1.53 15.84
N LYS A 42 3.97 -2.82 15.90
CA LYS A 42 4.28 -3.77 14.81
C LYS A 42 3.42 -3.48 13.58
N VAL A 43 2.15 -3.16 13.78
CA VAL A 43 1.24 -2.76 12.69
C VAL A 43 1.74 -1.50 12.00
N ILE A 44 2.17 -0.49 12.75
CA ILE A 44 2.76 0.74 12.20
C ILE A 44 4.04 0.44 11.42
N ALA A 45 4.96 -0.34 11.99
CA ALA A 45 6.21 -0.70 11.30
C ALA A 45 5.94 -1.44 9.99
N GLN A 46 4.97 -2.36 9.98
CA GLN A 46 4.55 -3.05 8.75
C GLN A 46 3.91 -2.08 7.75
N ARG A 47 3.07 -1.15 8.20
CA ARG A 47 2.42 -0.16 7.31
C ARG A 47 3.43 0.77 6.66
N GLU A 48 4.42 1.26 7.40
CA GLU A 48 5.51 2.09 6.88
C GLU A 48 6.35 1.33 5.85
N SER A 49 6.67 0.06 6.13
CA SER A 49 7.40 -0.80 5.18
C SER A 49 6.66 -0.96 3.85
N VAL A 50 5.33 -1.11 3.86
CA VAL A 50 4.54 -1.22 2.63
C VAL A 50 4.43 0.15 1.93
N TYR A 51 4.27 1.23 2.70
CA TYR A 51 4.18 2.59 2.17
C TYR A 51 5.45 3.02 1.41
N GLN A 52 6.63 2.58 1.82
CA GLN A 52 7.89 2.82 1.10
C GLN A 52 7.93 2.19 -0.30
N HIS A 53 7.26 1.06 -0.50
CA HIS A 53 7.17 0.39 -1.80
C HIS A 53 6.09 1.02 -2.68
N LEU A 54 5.01 1.53 -2.09
CA LEU A 54 3.87 2.12 -2.79
C LEU A 54 4.28 3.29 -3.71
N SER A 55 5.22 4.13 -3.29
CA SER A 55 5.69 5.26 -4.10
C SER A 55 6.46 4.85 -5.36
N GLN A 56 6.94 3.60 -5.40
CA GLN A 56 7.73 3.03 -6.50
C GLN A 56 6.93 2.04 -7.34
N THR A 57 5.65 1.81 -7.00
CA THR A 57 4.79 0.86 -7.69
C THR A 57 4.46 1.34 -9.11
N THR A 58 4.74 0.49 -10.09
CA THR A 58 4.40 0.68 -11.50
C THR A 58 3.71 -0.58 -12.02
N ALA A 59 3.06 -0.50 -13.18
CA ALA A 59 2.42 -1.67 -13.79
C ALA A 59 3.42 -2.79 -14.12
N GLN A 60 4.69 -2.46 -14.36
CA GLN A 60 5.76 -3.38 -14.71
C GLN A 60 6.36 -4.08 -13.48
N ASN A 61 6.30 -3.45 -12.31
CA ASN A 61 6.90 -3.97 -11.08
C ASN A 61 5.90 -4.77 -10.21
N MET A 62 4.65 -4.88 -10.65
CA MET A 62 3.61 -5.62 -9.94
C MET A 62 3.41 -7.04 -10.53
N PRO A 63 3.04 -8.04 -9.71
CA PRO A 63 2.68 -9.35 -10.20
C PRO A 63 1.52 -9.28 -11.21
N SER A 64 1.69 -9.92 -12.37
CA SER A 64 0.65 -9.91 -13.41
C SER A 64 -0.58 -10.77 -13.08
N ASN A 65 -0.52 -11.59 -12.02
CA ASN A 65 -1.60 -12.49 -11.65
C ASN A 65 -2.64 -11.81 -10.74
N PHE A 66 -3.43 -10.92 -11.31
CA PHE A 66 -4.44 -10.14 -10.57
C PHE A 66 -5.50 -11.00 -9.86
N HIS A 67 -5.73 -12.25 -10.28
CA HIS A 67 -6.67 -13.16 -9.63
C HIS A 67 -6.23 -13.58 -8.21
N ASP A 68 -4.94 -13.52 -7.92
CA ASP A 68 -4.39 -13.91 -6.62
C ASP A 68 -4.28 -12.73 -5.63
N TYR A 69 -4.64 -11.52 -6.06
CA TYR A 69 -4.52 -10.33 -5.23
C TYR A 69 -5.48 -10.40 -4.03
N LYS A 70 -4.93 -10.24 -2.84
CA LYS A 70 -5.66 -10.22 -1.56
C LYS A 70 -5.31 -8.97 -0.77
N LEU A 71 -5.93 -8.85 0.42
CA LEU A 71 -5.60 -7.78 1.36
C LEU A 71 -4.12 -7.83 1.79
N ASP A 72 -3.57 -9.04 1.92
CA ASP A 72 -2.16 -9.24 2.24
C ASP A 72 -1.27 -8.56 1.19
N PRO A 73 -0.45 -7.56 1.58
CA PRO A 73 0.47 -6.87 0.68
C PRO A 73 1.45 -7.81 -0.03
N MET A 74 1.74 -9.02 0.49
CA MET A 74 2.67 -9.96 -0.14
C MET A 74 2.12 -10.60 -1.43
N THR A 75 0.83 -10.44 -1.70
CA THR A 75 0.15 -11.02 -2.88
C THR A 75 0.12 -10.09 -4.08
N ARG A 76 0.71 -8.89 -3.96
CA ARG A 76 0.65 -7.78 -4.91
C ARG A 76 1.95 -6.97 -4.88
#